data_AF-A0A2N5J6T6-F1
#
_entry.id   AF-A0A2N5J6T6-F1
#
_cell.length_a   1.000
_cell.length_b   1.000
_cell.length_c   1.000
_cell.angle_alpha   90.00
_cell.angle_beta   90.00
_cell.angle_gamma   90.00
#
_symmetry.space_group_name_H-M   'P 1'
#
loop_
_entity.id
_entity.type
_entity.pdbx_description
1 polymer ?
#
loop_
_entity_poly.entity_id
_entity_poly.type
_entity_poly.pdbx_seq_one_letter_code
_entity_poly.pdbx_strand_id
1 'polypeptide(L)'
;MAEEANNANQSQDTSKPHGEEQQTDWEAKYREAVTHSREWEKRAKDNKAAADELQQLKESQMSEQQKAEAKTARLQKELDALKAEKQADEWRSQVAAESGLPANLITGSTLEEMQAHAKAIGEYVASKTGRQLPNVTDPGRTPQTPPNDLLQYAAEVFSN
;
A
#
# COMPACT_ATOMS: atom_id res chain seq x y z
N MET A 1 19.05 46.98 -34.81
CA MET A 1 19.64 48.01 -35.70
C MET A 1 19.58 47.50 -37.13
N ALA A 2 19.39 48.42 -38.09
CA ALA A 2 18.84 48.28 -39.46
C ALA A 2 17.31 48.47 -39.48
N GLU A 3 16.81 49.69 -39.33
CA GLU A 3 16.69 50.82 -40.29
C GLU A 3 15.48 50.73 -41.24
N GLU A 4 14.70 51.80 -41.17
CA GLU A 4 13.50 52.15 -41.93
C GLU A 4 13.75 52.33 -43.43
N ALA A 5 12.74 52.10 -44.26
CA ALA A 5 12.48 52.93 -45.44
C ALA A 5 11.03 52.75 -45.94
N ASN A 6 10.18 53.65 -45.50
CA ASN A 6 8.93 54.01 -46.15
C ASN A 6 9.22 55.08 -47.21
N ASN A 7 8.97 54.87 -48.51
CA ASN A 7 8.62 55.98 -49.43
C ASN A 7 8.04 55.56 -50.79
N ALA A 8 6.78 55.96 -50.99
CA ALA A 8 6.10 56.52 -52.17
C ALA A 8 6.39 56.03 -53.61
N ASN A 9 5.27 55.67 -54.26
CA ASN A 9 4.71 56.30 -55.46
C ASN A 9 5.54 56.26 -56.76
N GLN A 10 5.04 55.50 -57.76
CA GLN A 10 4.76 56.08 -59.08
C GLN A 10 3.80 55.21 -59.91
N SER A 11 2.94 55.93 -60.63
CA SER A 11 1.76 55.55 -61.37
C SER A 11 2.01 54.94 -62.77
N GLN A 12 0.94 54.32 -63.29
CA GLN A 12 0.50 54.32 -64.71
C GLN A 12 1.34 53.51 -65.72
N ASP A 13 0.83 52.90 -66.80
CA ASP A 13 -0.48 52.72 -67.43
C ASP A 13 -0.29 51.66 -68.56
N THR A 14 -1.38 51.04 -69.03
CA THR A 14 -1.54 50.26 -70.28
C THR A 14 -0.73 48.95 -70.39
N SER A 15 -1.34 47.78 -70.56
CA SER A 15 -2.13 47.42 -71.74
C SER A 15 -2.77 46.05 -71.51
N LYS A 16 -4.07 45.92 -71.70
CA LYS A 16 -4.68 44.64 -72.07
C LYS A 16 -4.80 44.62 -73.59
N PRO A 17 -4.37 43.53 -74.24
CA PRO A 17 -5.17 42.97 -75.32
C PRO A 17 -5.70 41.59 -74.91
N HIS A 18 -6.89 41.28 -75.42
CA HIS A 18 -7.63 40.02 -75.39
C HIS A 18 -6.75 38.76 -75.22
N GLY A 19 -7.12 37.80 -74.39
CA GLY A 19 -8.42 37.15 -74.43
C GLY A 19 -8.23 35.77 -75.07
N GLU A 20 -7.50 34.90 -74.38
CA GLU A 20 -7.75 33.47 -74.49
C GLU A 20 -8.63 33.14 -73.28
N GLU A 21 -9.94 33.27 -73.47
CA GLU A 21 -10.90 32.63 -72.61
C GLU A 21 -10.63 31.14 -72.73
N GLN A 22 -9.76 30.59 -71.86
CA GLN A 22 -9.83 29.19 -71.50
C GLN A 22 -11.26 29.00 -70.99
N GLN A 23 -12.11 28.53 -71.89
CA GLN A 23 -13.51 28.22 -71.64
C GLN A 23 -13.52 27.37 -70.38
N THR A 24 -13.78 28.02 -69.25
CA THR A 24 -13.65 27.36 -67.97
C THR A 24 -14.80 26.39 -67.92
N ASP A 25 -14.48 25.10 -68.09
CA ASP A 25 -15.45 24.03 -67.89
C ASP A 25 -15.79 23.96 -66.41
N TRP A 26 -16.74 24.81 -66.01
CA TRP A 26 -17.29 24.85 -64.66
C TRP A 26 -17.86 23.49 -64.26
N GLU A 27 -18.33 22.71 -65.23
CA GLU A 27 -18.78 21.34 -65.01
C GLU A 27 -17.61 20.40 -64.65
N ALA A 28 -16.45 20.53 -65.29
CA ALA A 28 -15.25 19.75 -64.95
C ALA A 28 -14.74 20.12 -63.55
N LYS A 29 -14.65 21.42 -63.22
CA LYS A 29 -14.25 21.89 -61.88
C LYS A 29 -15.21 21.45 -60.78
N TYR A 30 -16.51 21.42 -61.05
CA TYR A 30 -17.50 20.93 -60.10
C TYR A 30 -17.37 19.42 -59.87
N ARG A 31 -17.19 18.64 -60.94
CA ARG A 31 -16.94 17.19 -60.83
C ARG A 31 -15.65 16.91 -60.04
N GLU A 32 -14.58 17.65 -60.30
CA GLU A 32 -13.31 17.56 -59.54
C GLU A 32 -13.52 17.90 -58.05
N ALA A 33 -14.22 18.99 -57.74
CA ALA A 33 -14.52 19.38 -56.36
C ALA A 33 -15.35 18.33 -55.62
N VAL A 34 -16.34 17.72 -56.28
CA VAL A 34 -17.14 16.61 -55.72
C VAL A 34 -16.27 15.38 -55.50
N THR A 35 -15.36 15.04 -56.41
CA THR A 35 -14.42 13.93 -56.20
C THR A 35 -13.48 14.17 -55.02
N HIS A 36 -12.92 15.37 -54.90
CA HIS A 36 -12.07 15.73 -53.77
C HIS A 36 -12.84 15.75 -52.44
N SER A 37 -14.09 16.21 -52.43
CA SER A 37 -14.94 16.15 -51.25
C SER A 37 -15.15 14.71 -50.77
N ARG A 38 -15.44 13.78 -51.69
CA ARG A 38 -15.59 12.36 -51.36
C ARG A 38 -14.29 11.73 -50.89
N GLU A 39 -13.16 12.10 -51.47
CA GLU A 39 -11.85 11.63 -51.03
C GLU A 39 -11.51 12.13 -49.62
N TRP A 40 -11.79 13.39 -49.31
CA TRP A 40 -11.59 13.93 -47.96
C TRP A 40 -12.54 13.32 -46.96
N GLU A 41 -13.80 13.07 -47.34
CA GLU A 41 -14.75 12.36 -46.49
C GLU A 41 -14.25 10.94 -46.19
N LYS A 42 -13.73 10.24 -47.19
CA LYS A 42 -13.12 8.92 -47.01
C LYS A 42 -11.91 8.99 -46.08
N ARG A 43 -10.97 9.91 -46.33
CA ARG A 43 -9.78 10.10 -45.48
C ARG A 43 -10.14 10.50 -44.05
N ALA A 44 -11.18 11.30 -43.86
CA ALA A 44 -11.66 11.69 -42.54
C ALA A 44 -12.28 10.50 -41.80
N LYS A 45 -13.05 9.65 -42.47
CA LYS A 45 -13.59 8.41 -41.89
C LYS A 45 -12.48 7.44 -41.54
N ASP A 46 -11.51 7.25 -42.43
CA ASP A 46 -10.36 6.36 -42.20
C ASP A 46 -9.50 6.86 -41.04
N ASN A 47 -9.24 8.17 -40.97
CA ASN A 47 -8.48 8.78 -39.86
C ASN A 47 -9.25 8.70 -38.53
N LYS A 48 -10.57 8.91 -38.55
CA LYS A 48 -11.42 8.75 -37.37
C LYS A 48 -11.40 7.30 -36.88
N ALA A 49 -11.57 6.32 -37.77
CA ALA A 49 -11.52 4.91 -37.39
C ALA A 49 -10.17 4.54 -36.77
N ALA A 50 -9.06 5.01 -37.34
CA ALA A 50 -7.73 4.80 -36.77
C ALA A 50 -7.55 5.46 -35.39
N ALA A 51 -8.14 6.65 -35.17
CA ALA A 51 -8.12 7.34 -33.88
C ALA A 51 -8.95 6.59 -32.83
N ASP A 52 -10.14 6.12 -33.21
CA ASP A 52 -11.04 5.35 -32.34
C ASP A 52 -10.37 4.02 -31.92
N GLU A 53 -9.70 3.30 -32.84
CA GLU A 53 -8.93 2.09 -32.53
C GLU A 53 -7.75 2.35 -31.58
N LEU A 54 -7.01 3.44 -31.79
CA LEU A 54 -5.92 3.83 -30.89
C LEU A 54 -6.42 4.18 -29.50
N GLN A 55 -7.55 4.89 -29.42
CA GLN A 55 -8.16 5.23 -28.15
C GLN A 55 -8.64 3.97 -27.42
N GLN A 56 -9.31 3.05 -28.13
CA GLN A 56 -9.77 1.79 -27.56
C GLN A 56 -8.61 0.93 -27.04
N LEU A 57 -7.50 0.85 -27.78
CA LEU A 57 -6.31 0.10 -27.36
C LEU A 57 -5.61 0.75 -26.17
N LYS A 58 -5.62 2.09 -26.09
CA LYS A 58 -5.07 2.81 -24.95
C LYS A 58 -5.94 2.61 -23.71
N GLU A 59 -7.25 2.70 -23.84
CA GLU A 59 -8.18 2.44 -22.74
C GLU A 59 -8.09 0.99 -22.23
N SER A 60 -7.98 0.01 -23.14
CA SER A 60 -7.79 -1.39 -22.75
C SER A 60 -6.45 -1.61 -22.04
N GLN A 61 -5.36 -1.04 -22.56
CA GLN A 61 -4.06 -1.13 -21.89
C GLN A 61 -4.05 -0.44 -20.53
N MET A 62 -4.63 0.75 -20.40
CA MET A 62 -4.72 1.42 -19.11
C MET A 62 -5.56 0.60 -18.12
N SER A 63 -6.65 -0.03 -18.57
CA SER A 63 -7.46 -0.93 -17.73
C SER A 63 -6.66 -2.17 -17.29
N GLU A 64 -5.90 -2.77 -18.20
CA GLU A 64 -5.05 -3.93 -17.89
C GLU A 64 -3.89 -3.56 -16.97
N GLN A 65 -3.24 -2.42 -17.18
CA GLN A 65 -2.19 -1.88 -16.33
C GLN A 65 -2.73 -1.58 -14.93
N GLN A 66 -3.87 -0.91 -14.80
CA GLN A 66 -4.51 -0.67 -13.50
C GLN A 66 -4.85 -1.98 -12.79
N LYS A 67 -5.35 -2.99 -13.52
CA LYS A 67 -5.59 -4.33 -12.95
C LYS A 67 -4.30 -5.02 -12.54
N ALA A 68 -3.23 -4.87 -13.32
CA ALA A 68 -1.92 -5.43 -13.01
C ALA A 68 -1.31 -4.76 -11.77
N GLU A 69 -1.35 -3.42 -11.69
CA GLU A 69 -0.91 -2.63 -10.54
C GLU A 69 -1.72 -2.94 -9.28
N ALA A 70 -3.04 -3.11 -9.39
CA ALA A 70 -3.86 -3.52 -8.26
C ALA A 70 -3.47 -4.91 -7.74
N LYS A 71 -3.16 -5.85 -8.65
CA LYS A 71 -2.68 -7.19 -8.29
C LYS A 71 -1.29 -7.14 -7.66
N THR A 72 -0.34 -6.38 -8.22
CA THR A 72 1.01 -6.26 -7.66
C THR A 72 0.98 -5.57 -6.30
N ALA A 73 0.19 -4.51 -6.12
CA ALA A 73 0.03 -3.85 -4.83
C ALA A 73 -0.59 -4.78 -3.77
N ARG A 74 -1.55 -5.62 -4.15
CA ARG A 74 -2.13 -6.63 -3.26
C ARG A 74 -1.10 -7.69 -2.88
N LEU A 75 -0.39 -8.25 -3.85
CA LEU A 75 0.66 -9.25 -3.60
C LEU A 75 1.79 -8.69 -2.75
N GLN A 76 2.17 -7.42 -2.97
CA GLN A 76 3.17 -6.75 -2.16
C GLN A 76 2.70 -6.60 -0.71
N LYS A 77 1.45 -6.18 -0.48
CA LYS A 77 0.87 -6.13 0.88
C LYS A 77 0.82 -7.50 1.55
N GLU A 78 0.46 -8.55 0.82
CA GLU A 78 0.45 -9.92 1.35
C GLU A 78 1.87 -10.40 1.71
N LEU A 79 2.87 -10.09 0.89
CA LEU A 79 4.27 -10.40 1.20
C LEU A 79 4.79 -9.62 2.42
N ASP A 80 4.49 -8.33 2.51
CA ASP A 80 4.93 -7.51 3.63
C ASP A 80 4.24 -7.94 4.93
N ALA A 81 2.96 -8.32 4.88
CA ALA A 81 2.24 -8.90 6.00
C ALA A 81 2.86 -10.23 6.46
N LEU A 82 3.14 -11.15 5.53
CA LEU A 82 3.79 -12.43 5.85
C LEU A 82 5.20 -12.25 6.42
N LYS A 83 5.97 -11.28 5.90
CA LYS A 83 7.29 -10.95 6.44
C LYS A 83 7.19 -10.37 7.85
N ALA A 84 6.25 -9.46 8.08
CA ALA A 84 6.01 -8.88 9.39
C ALA A 84 5.56 -9.94 10.40
N GLU A 85 4.71 -10.88 9.99
CA GLU A 85 4.27 -12.00 10.82
C GLU A 85 5.44 -12.90 11.21
N LYS A 86 6.30 -13.27 10.25
CA LYS A 86 7.51 -14.07 10.55
C LYS A 86 8.48 -13.36 11.48
N GLN A 87 8.71 -12.06 11.29
CA GLN A 87 9.55 -11.28 12.20
C GLN A 87 8.94 -11.21 13.61
N ALA A 88 7.61 -11.05 13.70
CA ALA A 88 6.92 -11.06 14.98
C ALA A 88 6.99 -12.44 15.65
N ASP A 89 6.86 -13.55 14.91
CA ASP A 89 7.05 -14.91 15.43
C ASP A 89 8.46 -15.13 15.98
N GLU A 90 9.47 -14.63 15.26
CA GLU A 90 10.87 -14.72 15.67
C GLU A 90 11.14 -13.90 16.93
N TRP A 91 10.65 -12.65 17.01
CA TRP A 91 10.73 -11.84 18.22
C TRP A 91 9.98 -12.48 19.39
N ARG A 92 8.77 -13.03 19.18
CA ARG A 92 8.05 -13.77 20.24
C ARG A 92 8.86 -14.94 20.76
N SER A 93 9.54 -15.67 19.87
CA SER A 93 10.37 -16.82 20.25
C SER A 93 11.62 -16.39 21.04
N GLN A 94 12.26 -15.28 20.66
CA GLN A 94 13.41 -14.73 21.39
C GLN A 94 13.00 -14.22 22.77
N VAL A 95 11.94 -13.42 22.87
CA VAL A 95 11.43 -12.91 24.15
C VAL A 95 10.94 -14.05 25.05
N ALA A 96 10.33 -15.09 24.48
CA ALA A 96 9.95 -16.31 25.19
C ALA A 96 11.17 -17.01 25.81
N ALA A 97 12.24 -17.19 25.03
CA ALA A 97 13.48 -17.81 25.51
C ALA A 97 14.14 -17.00 26.64
N GLU A 98 14.16 -15.68 26.54
CA GLU A 98 14.74 -14.80 27.57
C GLU A 98 13.93 -14.74 28.86
N SER A 99 12.59 -14.75 28.75
CA SER A 99 11.69 -14.65 29.91
C SER A 99 11.34 -15.99 30.55
N GLY A 100 11.64 -17.11 29.88
CA GLY A 100 11.26 -18.45 30.32
C GLY A 100 9.75 -18.74 30.19
N LEU A 101 9.01 -17.91 29.45
CA LEU A 101 7.58 -18.07 29.20
C LEU A 101 7.35 -18.68 27.82
N PRO A 102 6.33 -19.52 27.61
CA PRO A 102 6.02 -20.07 26.30
C PRO A 102 5.58 -18.97 25.34
N ALA A 103 6.07 -19.00 24.10
CA ALA A 103 5.79 -18.01 23.06
C ALA A 103 4.29 -17.79 22.79
N ASN A 104 3.45 -18.82 23.03
CA ASN A 104 2.00 -18.74 22.90
C ASN A 104 1.34 -17.73 23.87
N LEU A 105 2.01 -17.35 24.97
CA LEU A 105 1.49 -16.40 25.96
C LEU A 105 1.94 -14.95 25.70
N ILE A 106 2.90 -14.75 24.81
CA ILE A 106 3.47 -13.41 24.54
C ILE A 106 2.76 -12.84 23.34
N THR A 107 2.12 -11.69 23.52
CA THR A 107 1.40 -10.96 22.48
C THR A 107 1.94 -9.55 22.38
N GLY A 108 2.07 -9.05 21.17
CA GLY A 108 2.51 -7.68 20.93
C GLY A 108 2.71 -7.43 19.44
N SER A 109 2.57 -6.17 19.04
CA SER A 109 2.86 -5.75 17.66
C SER A 109 4.31 -5.30 17.51
N THR A 110 4.97 -4.98 18.63
CA THR A 110 6.36 -4.52 18.70
C THR A 110 7.16 -5.36 19.70
N LEU A 111 8.48 -5.37 19.55
CA LEU A 111 9.39 -6.09 20.44
C LEU A 111 9.29 -5.57 21.89
N GLU A 112 9.19 -4.26 22.07
CA GLU A 112 9.06 -3.62 23.39
C GLU A 112 7.75 -4.03 24.10
N GLU A 113 6.63 -4.05 23.37
CA GLU A 113 5.35 -4.54 23.89
C GLU A 113 5.44 -6.00 24.32
N MET A 114 6.06 -6.86 23.50
CA MET A 114 6.24 -8.28 23.81
C MET A 114 7.09 -8.48 25.07
N GLN A 115 8.19 -7.73 25.22
CA GLN A 115 9.05 -7.79 26.41
C GLN A 115 8.33 -7.29 27.66
N ALA A 116 7.60 -6.18 27.56
CA ALA A 116 6.81 -5.65 28.67
C ALA A 116 5.71 -6.64 29.10
N HIS A 117 5.02 -7.26 28.13
CA HIS A 117 4.03 -8.31 28.41
C HIS A 117 4.66 -9.52 29.10
N ALA A 118 5.81 -9.99 28.59
CA ALA A 118 6.51 -11.12 29.19
C ALA A 118 6.94 -10.82 30.63
N LYS A 119 7.47 -9.61 30.91
CA LYS A 119 7.80 -9.18 32.27
C LYS A 119 6.58 -9.11 33.18
N ALA A 120 5.48 -8.50 32.72
CA ALA A 120 4.25 -8.40 33.51
C ALA A 120 3.66 -9.77 33.87
N ILE A 121 3.70 -10.73 32.93
CA ILE A 121 3.29 -12.12 33.19
C ILE A 121 4.25 -12.76 34.21
N GLY A 122 5.57 -12.58 34.06
CA GLY A 122 6.57 -13.08 34.99
C GLY A 122 6.35 -12.57 36.42
N GLU A 123 6.13 -11.27 36.59
CA GLU A 123 5.80 -10.64 37.88
C GLU A 123 4.49 -11.18 38.47
N TYR A 124 3.45 -11.32 37.65
CA TYR A 124 2.17 -11.88 38.09
C TYR A 124 2.32 -13.34 38.54
N VAL A 125 3.04 -14.17 37.79
CA VAL A 125 3.33 -15.55 38.16
C VAL A 125 4.13 -15.60 39.45
N ALA A 126 5.22 -14.83 39.57
CA ALA A 126 6.05 -14.77 40.77
C ALA A 126 5.25 -14.35 42.01
N SER A 127 4.34 -13.38 41.88
CA SER A 127 3.46 -12.96 42.98
C SER A 127 2.50 -14.07 43.44
N LYS A 128 2.10 -14.96 42.54
CA LYS A 128 1.11 -16.01 42.78
C LYS A 128 1.74 -17.32 43.26
N THR A 129 2.92 -17.66 42.73
CA THR A 129 3.72 -18.83 43.10
C THR A 129 4.62 -18.58 44.32
N GLY A 130 4.96 -17.32 44.60
CA GLY A 130 5.70 -16.89 45.79
C GLY A 130 4.94 -17.05 47.12
N ARG A 131 3.67 -17.48 47.10
CA ARG A 131 2.99 -17.97 48.31
C ARG A 131 3.58 -19.32 48.70
N GLN A 132 4.71 -19.28 49.39
CA GLN A 132 5.31 -20.44 49.98
C GLN A 132 4.36 -20.94 51.08
N LEU A 133 3.75 -22.11 50.84
CA LEU A 133 3.06 -22.84 51.90
C LEU A 133 4.08 -23.06 53.03
N PRO A 134 3.70 -22.86 54.31
CA PRO A 134 4.62 -23.14 55.42
C PRO A 134 5.15 -24.57 55.27
N ASN A 135 6.48 -24.69 55.17
CA ASN A 135 7.13 -25.99 55.05
C ASN A 135 6.97 -26.73 56.37
N VAL A 136 6.02 -27.67 56.44
CA VAL A 136 5.88 -28.54 57.60
C VAL A 136 7.00 -29.58 57.50
N THR A 137 8.06 -29.37 58.27
CA THR A 137 9.30 -30.19 58.27
C THR A 137 9.05 -31.66 58.59
N ASP A 138 7.90 -32.01 59.19
CA ASP A 138 7.59 -33.38 59.57
C ASP A 138 6.05 -33.63 59.72
N PRO A 139 5.32 -33.96 58.62
CA PRO A 139 3.85 -34.07 58.65
C PRO A 139 3.31 -35.27 59.45
N GLY A 140 4.18 -36.14 59.95
CA GLY A 140 3.82 -37.34 60.72
C GLY A 140 4.17 -37.29 62.21
N ARG A 141 4.78 -36.20 62.71
CA ARG A 141 5.29 -36.13 64.07
C ARG A 141 4.26 -35.49 65.01
N THR A 142 3.59 -36.31 65.82
CA THR A 142 2.80 -35.81 66.95
C THR A 142 3.73 -35.29 68.05
N PRO A 143 3.46 -34.13 68.67
CA PRO A 143 4.25 -33.66 69.81
C PRO A 143 4.13 -34.65 70.97
N GLN A 144 5.27 -35.13 71.46
CA GLN A 144 5.37 -36.01 72.65
C GLN A 144 5.40 -35.20 73.95
N THR A 145 4.85 -33.98 73.94
CA THR A 145 4.92 -33.07 75.09
C THR A 145 3.78 -33.40 76.05
N PRO A 146 4.07 -33.67 77.35
CA PRO A 146 3.02 -33.97 78.33
C PRO A 146 2.09 -32.76 78.55
N PRO A 147 0.84 -33.00 78.96
CA PRO A 147 -0.31 -32.09 78.81
C PRO A 147 -0.24 -30.72 79.52
N ASN A 148 0.79 -30.45 80.34
CA ASN A 148 0.92 -29.17 81.04
C ASN A 148 1.51 -28.04 80.19
N ASP A 149 2.01 -28.32 78.99
CA ASP A 149 2.74 -27.34 78.17
C ASP A 149 1.94 -26.77 76.99
N LEU A 150 0.67 -27.16 76.84
CA LEU A 150 -0.21 -26.68 75.78
C LEU A 150 -0.45 -25.15 75.82
N LEU A 151 -0.36 -24.54 77.01
CA LEU A 151 -0.48 -23.09 77.16
C LEU A 151 0.75 -22.35 76.63
N GLN A 152 1.94 -22.96 76.70
CA GLN A 152 3.18 -22.36 76.16
C GLN A 152 3.23 -22.51 74.64
N TYR A 153 2.83 -23.68 74.12
CA TYR A 153 2.70 -23.90 72.69
C TYR A 153 1.69 -22.94 72.03
N ALA A 154 0.52 -22.72 72.66
CA ALA A 154 -0.44 -21.74 72.16
C ALA A 154 0.12 -20.31 72.19
N ALA A 155 0.90 -19.95 73.22
CA ALA A 155 1.54 -18.64 73.27
C ALA A 155 2.57 -18.46 72.14
N GLU A 156 3.37 -19.47 71.79
CA GLU A 156 4.36 -19.37 70.71
C GLU A 156 3.75 -19.36 69.30
N VAL A 157 2.64 -20.06 69.07
CA VAL A 157 2.01 -20.12 67.75
C VAL A 157 1.26 -18.83 67.40
N PHE A 158 0.71 -18.13 68.40
CA PHE A 158 -0.10 -16.92 68.18
C PHE A 158 0.64 -15.61 68.51
N SER A 159 1.91 -15.67 68.90
CA SER A 159 2.76 -14.48 69.13
C SER A 159 3.64 -14.20 67.91
N ASN A 160 3.06 -13.65 66.84
CA ASN A 160 3.80 -12.95 65.79
C ASN A 160 2.93 -11.86 65.15
#